data_AF-A0A8B6GAS5-F1
#
_entry.id   AF-A0A8B6GAS5-F1
#
_cell.length_a   1.000
_cell.length_b   1.000
_cell.length_c   1.000
_cell.angle_alpha   90.00
_cell.angle_beta   90.00
_cell.angle_gamma   90.00
#
_symmetry.space_group_name_H-M   'P 1'
#
loop_
_entity.id
_entity.type
_entity.pdbx_description
1 polymer ?
#
loop_
_entity_poly.entity_id
_entity_poly.type
_entity_poly.pdbx_seq_one_letter_code
_entity_poly.pdbx_strand_id
1 'polypeptide(L)'
;MSVRKTANVPMKKKNKRKKKEKNAHEEDTRPTNRSEKLKGNDNAKKHERKIEIGWFDYDYRSSEYRQVRTPNGGGARYINAPKTWRQDDILQHGKKVFFFLNGKSKKRKSNRISI
;
A
#
# COMPACT_ATOMS: atom_id res chain seq x y z
N MET A 1 11.65 2.97 -59.82
CA MET A 1 11.09 1.79 -59.11
C MET A 1 11.64 1.78 -57.70
N SER A 2 10.82 2.04 -56.68
CA SER A 2 11.23 2.12 -55.28
C SER A 2 10.68 0.93 -54.51
N VAL A 3 11.56 0.07 -54.02
CA VAL A 3 11.24 -1.16 -53.30
C VAL A 3 10.88 -0.82 -51.86
N ARG A 4 9.60 -0.99 -51.49
CA ARG A 4 9.16 -0.84 -50.09
C ARG A 4 9.57 -2.09 -49.31
N LYS A 5 10.47 -1.91 -48.34
CA LYS A 5 10.85 -2.93 -47.35
C LYS A 5 9.64 -3.28 -46.47
N THR A 6 9.30 -4.55 -46.40
CA THR A 6 8.30 -5.09 -45.48
C THR A 6 8.87 -5.10 -44.05
N ALA A 7 8.19 -4.41 -43.13
CA ALA A 7 8.53 -4.45 -41.72
C ALA A 7 7.82 -5.65 -41.07
N ASN A 8 8.62 -6.59 -40.57
CA ASN A 8 8.19 -7.78 -39.86
C ASN A 8 7.72 -7.38 -38.45
N VAL A 9 6.42 -7.44 -38.16
CA VAL A 9 5.86 -7.13 -36.83
C VAL A 9 5.86 -8.40 -35.98
N PRO A 10 6.57 -8.45 -34.82
CA PRO A 10 6.54 -9.64 -33.98
C PRO A 10 5.21 -9.75 -33.22
N MET A 11 4.48 -10.83 -33.52
CA MET A 11 3.27 -11.29 -32.83
C MET A 11 3.55 -11.59 -31.34
N LYS A 12 2.89 -10.89 -30.41
CA LYS A 12 2.95 -11.19 -28.97
C LYS A 12 2.21 -12.50 -28.66
N LYS A 13 2.93 -13.56 -28.31
CA LYS A 13 2.35 -14.83 -27.84
C LYS A 13 1.72 -14.64 -26.45
N LYS A 14 0.39 -14.80 -26.34
CA LYS A 14 -0.34 -14.81 -25.06
C LYS A 14 -0.25 -16.20 -24.42
N ASN A 15 0.46 -16.33 -23.30
CA ASN A 15 0.50 -17.58 -22.52
C ASN A 15 -0.80 -17.76 -21.73
N LYS A 16 -1.64 -18.72 -22.14
CA LYS A 16 -2.80 -19.22 -21.36
C LYS A 16 -2.30 -19.97 -20.13
N ARG A 17 -2.52 -19.43 -18.93
CA ARG A 17 -2.31 -20.17 -17.67
C ARG A 17 -3.45 -21.17 -17.47
N LYS A 18 -3.18 -22.47 -17.61
CA LYS A 18 -4.10 -23.54 -17.17
C LYS A 18 -4.09 -23.59 -15.63
N LYS A 19 -5.22 -23.27 -15.00
CA LYS A 19 -5.43 -23.46 -13.55
C LYS A 19 -5.67 -24.95 -13.30
N LYS A 20 -4.77 -25.61 -12.58
CA LYS A 20 -4.94 -27.00 -12.13
C LYS A 20 -5.46 -26.93 -10.70
N GLU A 21 -6.75 -27.18 -10.52
CA GLU A 21 -7.34 -27.38 -9.20
C GLU A 21 -6.85 -28.73 -8.66
N LYS A 22 -6.39 -28.74 -7.42
CA LYS A 22 -6.13 -29.96 -6.66
C LYS A 22 -6.54 -29.72 -5.21
N ASN A 23 -7.65 -30.35 -4.85
CA ASN A 23 -7.99 -30.70 -3.48
C ASN A 23 -7.11 -31.89 -3.04
N ALA A 24 -7.15 -32.11 -1.72
CA ALA A 24 -6.65 -33.25 -0.94
C ALA A 24 -5.29 -33.06 -0.25
N HIS A 25 -5.37 -33.24 1.06
CA HIS A 25 -4.36 -33.20 2.09
C HIS A 25 -3.42 -34.41 1.94
N GLU A 26 -2.22 -34.19 1.42
CA GLU A 26 -1.13 -35.15 1.40
C GLU A 26 0.11 -34.37 1.82
N GLU A 27 0.80 -34.80 2.90
CA GLU A 27 2.06 -34.18 3.30
C GLU A 27 3.09 -34.37 2.20
N ASP A 28 3.23 -33.31 1.41
CA ASP A 28 4.12 -33.24 0.28
C ASP A 28 5.56 -33.02 0.77
N THR A 29 6.28 -34.11 0.99
CA THR A 29 7.73 -34.10 1.33
C THR A 29 8.63 -33.73 0.14
N ARG A 30 8.08 -33.21 -0.97
CA ARG A 30 8.92 -32.66 -2.06
C ARG A 30 9.75 -31.49 -1.53
N PRO A 31 11.08 -31.47 -1.74
CA PRO A 31 11.90 -30.33 -1.39
C PRO A 31 11.38 -29.13 -2.16
N THR A 32 10.71 -28.23 -1.45
CA THR A 32 10.17 -27.04 -2.09
C THR A 32 11.36 -26.15 -2.41
N ASN A 33 11.73 -26.03 -3.70
CA ASN A 33 12.74 -25.10 -4.22
C ASN A 33 12.38 -23.61 -3.95
N ARG A 34 11.42 -23.35 -3.06
CA ARG A 34 11.04 -22.03 -2.57
C ARG A 34 12.16 -21.41 -1.74
N SER A 35 12.94 -22.20 -0.99
CA SER A 35 14.04 -21.65 -0.17
C SER A 35 15.19 -21.12 -1.03
N GLU A 36 15.54 -21.81 -2.13
CA GLU A 36 16.56 -21.33 -3.09
C GLU A 36 16.14 -20.05 -3.80
N LYS A 37 14.86 -19.92 -4.17
CA LYS A 37 14.33 -18.70 -4.80
C LYS A 37 14.33 -17.46 -3.89
N LEU A 38 14.43 -17.65 -2.58
CA LEU A 38 14.48 -16.56 -1.60
C LEU A 38 15.91 -16.24 -1.15
N LYS A 39 16.90 -17.02 -1.59
CA LYS A 39 18.32 -16.80 -1.31
C LYS A 39 18.74 -15.49 -1.98
N GLY A 40 19.12 -14.50 -1.17
CA GLY A 40 19.44 -13.14 -1.65
C GLY A 40 18.29 -12.13 -1.61
N ASN A 41 17.14 -12.45 -0.97
CA ASN A 41 16.11 -11.44 -0.73
C ASN A 41 16.53 -10.44 0.35
N ASP A 42 17.35 -9.46 -0.02
CA ASP A 42 17.88 -8.46 0.90
C ASP A 42 16.78 -7.57 1.51
N ASN A 43 15.62 -7.45 0.86
CA ASN A 43 14.46 -6.75 1.44
C ASN A 43 13.89 -7.47 2.67
N ALA A 44 14.02 -8.81 2.75
CA ALA A 44 13.64 -9.56 3.94
C ALA A 44 14.57 -9.22 5.12
N LYS A 45 15.86 -8.97 4.85
CA LYS A 45 16.88 -8.61 5.85
C LYS A 45 16.73 -7.20 6.41
N LYS A 46 16.10 -6.27 5.68
CA LYS A 46 15.88 -4.89 6.15
C LYS A 46 15.09 -4.87 7.46
N HIS A 47 15.49 -4.05 8.41
CA HIS A 47 14.77 -3.91 9.68
C HIS A 47 13.61 -2.91 9.61
N GLU A 48 13.52 -2.14 8.53
CA GLU A 48 12.51 -1.11 8.32
C GLU A 48 11.67 -1.37 7.06
N ARG A 49 10.47 -0.80 7.06
CA ARG A 49 9.54 -0.75 5.94
C ARG A 49 9.06 0.67 5.72
N LYS A 50 9.03 1.11 4.47
CA LYS A 50 8.40 2.38 4.10
C LYS A 50 6.90 2.18 4.00
N ILE A 51 6.13 2.91 4.80
CA ILE A 51 4.66 2.87 4.79
C ILE A 51 4.12 4.29 4.60
N GLU A 52 2.95 4.38 3.98
CA GLU A 52 2.22 5.63 3.82
C GLU A 52 1.09 5.69 4.85
N ILE A 53 1.02 6.79 5.59
CA ILE A 53 -0.05 7.04 6.57
C ILE A 53 -0.76 8.33 6.21
N GLY A 54 -2.08 8.35 6.36
CA GLY A 54 -2.92 9.51 6.05
C GLY A 54 -4.01 9.70 7.09
N TRP A 55 -4.44 10.94 7.26
CA TRP A 55 -5.55 11.29 8.14
C TRP A 55 -6.87 11.38 7.36
N PHE A 56 -7.85 10.62 7.80
CA PHE A 56 -9.22 10.66 7.32
C PHE A 56 -10.14 11.26 8.38
N ASP A 57 -11.09 12.07 7.93
CA ASP A 57 -12.16 12.62 8.75
C ASP A 57 -13.51 12.20 8.17
N TYR A 58 -14.51 11.99 9.03
CA TYR A 58 -15.82 11.55 8.59
C TYR A 58 -16.65 12.75 8.11
N ASP A 59 -17.11 12.70 6.86
CA ASP A 59 -18.01 13.71 6.29
C ASP A 59 -19.45 13.24 6.47
N TYR A 60 -20.16 13.82 7.46
CA TYR A 60 -21.55 13.46 7.76
C TYR A 60 -22.53 13.79 6.63
N ARG A 61 -22.19 14.71 5.71
CA ARG A 61 -23.07 15.02 4.57
C ARG A 61 -23.08 13.91 3.54
N SER A 62 -21.91 13.35 3.26
CA SER A 62 -21.75 12.25 2.30
C SER A 62 -21.67 10.87 2.98
N SER A 63 -21.75 10.82 4.31
CA SER A 63 -21.66 9.59 5.13
C SER A 63 -20.42 8.73 4.85
N GLU A 64 -19.28 9.35 4.52
CA GLU A 64 -18.05 8.66 4.12
C GLU A 64 -16.81 9.26 4.80
N TYR A 65 -15.77 8.45 4.95
CA TYR A 65 -14.45 8.94 5.39
C TYR A 65 -13.73 9.61 4.23
N ARG A 66 -13.37 10.88 4.40
CA ARG A 66 -12.60 11.66 3.43
C ARG A 66 -11.23 12.00 3.96
N GLN A 67 -10.21 11.80 3.12
CA GLN A 67 -8.86 12.19 3.46
C GLN A 67 -8.78 13.71 3.65
N VAL A 68 -8.24 14.14 4.77
CA VAL A 68 -7.98 15.55 5.01
C VAL A 68 -6.82 16.00 4.14
N ARG A 69 -6.95 17.11 3.41
CA ARG A 69 -5.91 17.63 2.53
C ARG A 69 -4.77 18.30 3.31
N THR A 70 -3.58 18.36 2.70
CA THR A 70 -2.36 18.95 3.29
C THR A 70 -2.54 20.37 3.86
N PRO A 71 -3.25 21.32 3.20
CA PRO A 71 -3.44 22.66 3.77
C PRO A 71 -4.12 22.68 5.14
N ASN A 72 -4.96 21.68 5.41
CA ASN A 72 -5.70 21.51 6.67
C ASN A 72 -4.94 20.66 7.69
N GLY A 73 -3.64 20.44 7.48
CA GLY A 73 -2.80 19.61 8.36
C GLY A 73 -2.95 18.10 8.15
N GLY A 74 -3.68 17.67 7.11
CA GLY A 74 -3.75 16.27 6.70
C GLY A 74 -2.68 15.91 5.67
N GLY A 75 -3.13 15.27 4.59
CA GLY A 75 -2.31 14.67 3.55
C GLY A 75 -1.96 13.23 3.88
N ALA A 76 -1.19 12.61 2.99
CA ALA A 76 -0.50 11.37 3.26
C ALA A 76 1.00 11.64 3.44
N ARG A 77 1.65 10.84 4.27
CA ARG A 77 3.07 10.98 4.60
C ARG A 77 3.71 9.60 4.56
N TYR A 78 4.90 9.54 3.99
CA TYR A 78 5.73 8.34 4.09
C TYR A 78 6.51 8.36 5.40
N ILE A 79 6.49 7.23 6.10
CA ILE A 79 7.32 6.98 7.27
C ILE A 79 8.13 5.70 7.07
N ASN A 80 9.34 5.68 7.58
CA ASN A 80 10.13 4.45 7.71
C ASN A 80 9.81 3.85 9.08
N ALA A 81 9.00 2.81 9.09
CA ALA A 81 8.59 2.12 10.30
C ALA A 81 9.44 0.86 10.50
N PRO A 82 10.01 0.63 11.71
CA PRO A 82 10.58 -0.66 12.08
C PRO A 82 9.59 -1.80 11.81
N LYS A 83 10.09 -2.95 11.34
CA LYS A 83 9.26 -4.14 11.13
C LYS A 83 8.68 -4.70 12.44
N THR A 84 9.31 -4.37 13.56
CA THR A 84 8.85 -4.72 14.91
C THR A 84 7.64 -3.90 15.35
N TRP A 85 7.37 -2.74 14.72
CA TRP A 85 6.19 -1.94 15.04
C TRP A 85 4.90 -2.68 14.72
N ARG A 86 4.05 -2.78 15.74
CA ARG A 86 2.69 -3.27 15.63
C ARG A 86 1.77 -2.15 15.17
N GLN A 87 0.50 -2.49 14.95
CA GLN A 87 -0.52 -1.53 14.55
C GLN A 87 -0.63 -0.36 15.54
N ASP A 88 -0.54 -0.62 16.84
CA ASP A 88 -0.68 0.40 17.89
C ASP A 88 0.46 1.42 17.85
N ASP A 89 1.69 0.98 17.57
CA ASP A 89 2.85 1.85 17.42
C ASP A 89 2.67 2.80 16.23
N ILE A 90 2.19 2.27 15.10
CA ILE A 90 1.90 3.06 13.89
C ILE A 90 0.78 4.06 14.18
N LEU A 91 -0.27 3.65 14.89
CA LEU A 91 -1.38 4.53 15.28
C LEU A 91 -0.91 5.65 16.22
N GLN A 92 -0.10 5.33 17.23
CA GLN A 92 0.44 6.32 18.16
C GLN A 92 1.38 7.30 17.44
N HIS A 93 2.21 6.80 16.52
CA HIS A 93 3.05 7.62 15.68
C HIS A 93 2.20 8.54 14.78
N GLY A 94 1.17 8.00 14.13
CA GLY A 94 0.22 8.78 13.32
C GLY A 94 -0.49 9.85 14.14
N LYS A 95 -0.89 9.55 15.38
CA LYS A 95 -1.47 10.54 16.30
C LYS A 95 -0.51 11.70 16.55
N LYS A 96 0.75 11.40 16.84
CA LYS A 96 1.79 12.43 17.00
C LYS A 96 1.97 13.26 15.73
N VAL A 97 2.01 12.60 14.56
CA VAL A 97 2.27 13.23 13.25
C VAL A 97 1.11 14.08 12.70
N PHE A 98 -0.15 13.80 13.07
CA PHE A 98 -1.30 14.55 12.56
C PHE A 98 -1.96 15.46 13.61
N PHE A 99 -1.72 15.21 14.90
CA PHE A 99 -2.40 15.88 16.02
C PHE A 99 -1.41 16.47 17.04
N PHE A 100 -0.45 17.28 16.55
CA PHE A 100 0.64 17.86 17.34
C PHE A 100 0.23 18.78 18.51
N LEU A 101 -0.99 19.32 18.55
CA LEU A 101 -1.47 20.20 19.64
C LEU A 101 -2.48 19.49 20.55
N ASN A 102 -2.03 18.66 21.48
CA ASN A 102 -2.90 17.97 22.46
C ASN A 102 -4.10 17.25 21.82
N GLY A 103 -3.91 16.60 20.67
CA GLY A 103 -5.00 15.93 19.96
C GLY A 103 -5.81 16.83 19.03
N LYS A 104 -5.45 18.10 18.85
CA LYS A 104 -6.07 19.02 17.89
C LYS A 104 -5.26 19.06 16.59
N SER A 105 -5.94 18.84 15.47
CA SER A 105 -5.40 19.03 14.13
C SER A 105 -5.69 20.46 13.63
N LYS A 106 -4.95 20.91 12.60
CA LYS A 106 -5.09 22.26 12.02
C LYS A 106 -6.46 22.50 11.36
N LYS A 107 -7.19 21.43 10.99
CA LYS A 107 -8.59 21.54 10.53
C LYS A 107 -9.41 22.13 11.68
N ARG A 108 -9.73 23.43 11.58
CA ARG A 108 -10.72 24.05 12.48
C ARG A 108 -12.01 23.25 12.32
N LYS A 109 -12.62 22.81 13.42
CA LYS A 109 -14.02 22.34 13.39
C LYS A 109 -14.81 23.50 12.78
N SER A 110 -15.25 23.36 11.54
CA SER A 110 -16.11 24.36 10.91
C SER A 110 -17.50 24.20 11.53
N ASN A 111 -17.64 24.64 12.78
CA ASN A 111 -18.94 24.94 13.36
C ASN A 111 -19.48 26.17 12.63
N ARG A 112 -20.25 25.94 11.58
CA ARG A 112 -21.37 26.79 11.16
C ARG A 112 -22.41 25.90 10.49
N ILE A 113 -23.19 25.21 11.31
CA ILE A 113 -24.60 25.03 10.99
C ILE A 113 -25.24 26.29 11.55
N SER A 114 -25.52 27.26 10.68
CA SER A 114 -26.49 28.32 10.96
C SER A 114 -27.86 27.67 11.01
N ILE A 115 -28.50 27.78 12.17
CA ILE A 115 -29.92 27.49 12.40
C ILE A 115 -30.73 28.45 11.52
#